data_AF-A0A383AQ74-F1
#
_entry.id   AF-A0A383AQ74-F1
#
_cell.length_a   1.000
_cell.length_b   1.000
_cell.length_c   1.000
_cell.angle_alpha   90.00
_cell.angle_beta   90.00
_cell.angle_gamma   90.00
#
_symmetry.space_group_name_H-M   'P 1'
#
loop_
_entity.id
_entity.type
_entity.pdbx_description
1 polymer ?
#
loop_
_entity_poly.entity_id
_entity_poly.type
_entity_poly.pdbx_seq_one_letter_code
_entity_poly.pdbx_strand_id
1 'polypeptide(L)'
;QVVEVRAASETVSIVSESNPHLLLRACYHLGNRHVPLQIGDGWLRYLKDHVLDDMVRSLGLSVEYQEAPFEPEAGAYQNNDRHQHTHSHGH
;
A
#
# COMPACT_ATOMS: atom_id res chain seq x y z
N GLN A 1 9.49 -28.80 1.71
CA GLN A 1 10.09 -27.88 0.73
C GLN A 1 9.46 -26.52 0.96
N VAL A 2 10.26 -25.48 1.24
CA VAL A 2 9.78 -24.11 1.46
C VAL A 2 10.08 -23.32 0.18
N VAL A 3 9.09 -22.61 -0.35
CA VAL A 3 9.24 -21.70 -1.50
C VAL A 3 9.15 -20.28 -0.96
N GLU A 4 10.22 -19.49 -1.10
CA GLU A 4 10.25 -18.07 -0.73
C GLU A 4 9.71 -17.26 -1.92
N VAL A 5 8.57 -16.61 -1.74
CA VAL A 5 8.06 -15.65 -2.72
C VAL A 5 8.82 -14.35 -2.52
N ARG A 6 9.65 -13.95 -3.49
CA ARG A 6 10.27 -12.64 -3.52
C ARG A 6 9.46 -11.74 -4.44
N ALA A 7 9.04 -10.58 -3.94
CA ALA A 7 8.46 -9.55 -4.79
C ALA A 7 9.47 -9.18 -5.89
N ALA A 8 9.01 -9.09 -7.13
CA ALA A 8 9.82 -8.55 -8.22
C ALA A 8 10.13 -7.08 -7.92
N SER A 9 11.25 -6.57 -8.43
CA SER A 9 11.51 -5.13 -8.38
C SER A 9 10.44 -4.42 -9.20
N GLU A 10 9.69 -3.53 -8.56
CA GLU A 10 8.67 -2.69 -9.19
C GLU A 10 9.07 -1.23 -9.07
N THR A 11 8.68 -0.41 -10.06
CA THR A 11 8.83 1.04 -9.96
C THR A 11 7.84 1.57 -8.93
N VAL A 12 8.35 1.98 -7.78
CA VAL A 12 7.55 2.50 -6.66
C VAL A 12 7.77 4.00 -6.47
N SER A 13 6.74 4.66 -5.98
CA SER A 13 6.80 6.01 -5.41
C SER A 13 7.09 5.90 -3.91
N ILE A 14 8.10 6.64 -3.45
CA ILE A 14 8.53 6.72 -2.05
C ILE A 14 8.39 8.16 -1.55
N VAL A 15 7.85 8.28 -0.35
CA VAL A 15 7.66 9.54 0.35
C VAL A 15 8.34 9.43 1.70
N SER A 16 9.28 10.32 1.99
CA SER A 16 9.99 10.37 3.27
C SER A 16 9.80 11.75 3.88
N GLU A 17 9.41 11.81 5.16
CA GLU A 17 9.17 13.09 5.85
C GLU A 17 9.40 12.94 7.35
N SER A 18 10.08 13.94 7.92
CA SER A 18 10.36 14.06 9.35
C SER A 18 9.15 14.42 10.19
N ASN A 19 8.16 15.10 9.60
CA ASN A 19 6.91 15.45 10.26
C ASN A 19 5.89 14.29 10.18
N PRO A 20 5.65 13.57 11.29
CA PRO A 20 4.75 12.42 11.29
C PRO A 20 3.30 12.79 10.97
N HIS A 21 2.87 14.02 11.26
CA HIS A 21 1.52 14.46 10.96
C HIS A 21 1.26 14.56 9.45
N LEU A 22 2.27 14.95 8.65
CA LEU A 22 2.12 14.98 7.19
C LEU A 22 2.05 13.56 6.61
N LEU A 23 2.88 12.64 7.09
CA LEU A 23 2.82 11.24 6.69
C LEU A 23 1.47 10.60 7.04
N LEU A 24 0.95 10.84 8.25
CA LEU A 24 -0.38 10.34 8.65
C LEU A 24 -1.50 10.87 7.75
N ARG A 25 -1.45 12.14 7.33
CA ARG A 25 -2.41 12.69 6.36
C ARG A 25 -2.30 12.00 5.00
N ALA A 26 -1.08 11.75 4.51
CA ALA A 26 -0.89 11.01 3.28
C ALA A 26 -1.42 9.57 3.38
N CYS A 27 -1.11 8.84 4.46
CA CYS A 27 -1.67 7.51 4.73
C CYS A 27 -3.20 7.52 4.67
N TYR A 28 -3.84 8.48 5.33
CA TYR A 28 -5.29 8.61 5.34
C TYR A 28 -5.86 8.80 3.92
N HIS A 29 -5.27 9.70 3.13
CA HIS A 29 -5.75 9.98 1.77
C HIS A 29 -5.50 8.84 0.78
N LEU A 30 -4.38 8.11 0.92
CA LEU A 30 -4.05 6.93 0.12
C LEU A 30 -4.96 5.75 0.50
N GLY A 31 -5.18 5.54 1.81
CA GLY A 31 -6.10 4.52 2.33
C GLY A 31 -7.54 4.72 1.87
N ASN A 32 -8.04 5.97 1.88
CA ASN A 32 -9.38 6.31 1.36
C ASN A 32 -9.56 6.01 -0.14
N ARG A 33 -8.47 5.79 -0.87
CA ARG A 33 -8.47 5.42 -2.29
C ARG A 33 -8.22 3.93 -2.51
N HIS A 34 -8.16 3.13 -1.45
CA HIS A 34 -7.81 1.71 -1.49
C HIS A 34 -6.48 1.42 -2.22
N VAL A 35 -5.51 2.32 -2.08
CA VAL A 35 -4.17 2.14 -2.64
C VAL A 35 -3.42 1.10 -1.82
N PRO A 36 -2.83 0.06 -2.45
CA PRO A 36 -1.85 -0.78 -1.77
C PRO A 36 -0.70 0.10 -1.26
N LEU A 37 -0.48 0.09 0.06
CA LEU A 37 0.46 0.99 0.71
C LEU A 37 1.36 0.19 1.64
N GLN A 38 2.67 0.38 1.50
CA GLN A 38 3.66 -0.09 2.44
C GLN A 38 4.06 1.09 3.34
N ILE A 39 4.07 0.85 4.65
CA ILE A 39 4.34 1.88 5.66
C ILE A 39 5.62 1.48 6.38
N GLY A 40 6.57 2.41 6.48
CA GLY A 40 7.78 2.24 7.26
C GLY A 40 7.98 3.37 8.25
N ASP A 41 9.08 3.32 8.99
CA ASP A 41 9.43 4.34 9.97
C ASP A 41 9.91 5.62 9.25
N GLY A 42 9.06 6.64 9.21
CA GLY A 42 9.34 7.92 8.55
C GLY A 42 9.18 7.93 7.03
N TRP A 43 8.58 6.88 6.44
CA TRP A 43 8.34 6.82 4.99
C TRP A 43 7.13 5.99 4.59
N LEU A 44 6.62 6.26 3.38
CA LEU A 44 5.55 5.53 2.71
C LEU A 44 6.00 5.09 1.33
N ARG A 45 5.50 3.95 0.87
CA ARG A 45 5.75 3.42 -0.47
C ARG A 45 4.47 2.88 -1.10
N TYR A 46 4.25 3.20 -2.36
CA TYR A 46 3.14 2.69 -3.17
C TYR A 46 3.60 2.53 -4.62
N LEU A 47 2.82 1.85 -5.45
CA LEU A 47 3.14 1.69 -6.87
C LEU A 47 3.14 3.05 -7.58
N LYS A 48 4.10 3.26 -8.49
CA LYS A 48 4.20 4.52 -9.21
C LYS A 48 2.91 4.85 -9.95
N ASP A 49 2.29 5.97 -9.58
CA ASP A 49 1.08 6.50 -10.19
C ASP A 49 1.12 8.03 -10.11
N HIS A 50 1.21 8.68 -11.27
CA HIS A 50 1.31 10.13 -11.36
C HIS A 50 0.14 10.88 -10.71
N VAL A 51 -1.08 10.32 -10.69
CA VAL A 51 -2.25 10.94 -10.05
C VAL A 51 -2.11 10.89 -8.54
N LEU A 52 -1.62 9.77 -8.00
CA LEU A 52 -1.34 9.64 -6.57
C LEU A 52 -0.16 10.52 -6.15
N ASP A 53 0.88 10.60 -6.99
CA ASP A 53 2.05 11.44 -6.74
C ASP A 53 1.66 12.91 -6.67
N ASP A 54 0.84 13.40 -7.59
CA ASP A 54 0.38 14.79 -7.59
C ASP A 54 -0.51 15.10 -6.38
N MET A 55 -1.35 14.13 -5.97
CA MET A 55 -2.12 14.24 -4.74
C MET A 55 -1.22 14.34 -3.52
N VAL A 56 -0.20 13.49 -3.40
CA VAL A 56 0.77 13.53 -2.30
C VAL A 56 1.57 14.84 -2.31
N ARG A 57 2.00 15.31 -3.49
CA ARG A 57 2.67 16.62 -3.65
C ARG A 57 1.77 17.78 -3.22
N SER A 58 0.46 17.71 -3.48
CA SER A 58 -0.49 18.74 -3.03
C SER A 58 -0.63 18.83 -1.51
N LEU A 59 -0.24 17.77 -0.77
CA LEU A 59 -0.17 17.77 0.70
C LEU A 59 1.13 18.39 1.24
N GLY A 60 2.03 18.82 0.35
CA GLY A 60 3.33 19.40 0.70
C GLY A 60 4.46 18.38 0.84
N LEU A 61 4.25 17.14 0.38
CA LEU A 61 5.23 16.06 0.47
C LEU A 61 6.02 15.91 -0.83
N SER A 62 7.27 15.47 -0.72
CA SER A 62 8.10 15.13 -1.89
C SER A 62 7.99 13.65 -2.21
N VAL A 63 7.97 13.33 -3.51
CA VAL A 63 7.85 11.95 -4.01
C VAL A 63 9.09 11.62 -4.85
N GLU A 64 9.78 10.55 -4.48
CA GLU A 64 10.92 9.98 -5.20
C GLU A 64 10.50 8.65 -5.85
N TYR A 65 11.21 8.24 -6.91
CA TYR A 65 10.98 6.93 -7.54
C TYR A 65 12.16 6.00 -7.28
N GLN A 66 11.84 4.74 -6.99
CA GLN A 66 12.85 3.70 -6.79
C GLN A 66 12.40 2.37 -7.41
N GLU A 67 13.34 1.57 -7.86
CA GLU A 67 13.12 0.15 -8.14
C GLU A 67 13.33 -0.63 -6.84
N ALA A 68 12.26 -1.14 -6.24
CA ALA A 68 12.33 -1.85 -4.97
C ALA A 68 11.28 -2.96 -4.87
N PRO A 69 11.52 -3.99 -4.05
CA PRO A 69 10.47 -4.91 -3.63
C PRO A 69 9.34 -4.13 -2.95
N PHE A 70 8.10 -4.51 -3.25
CA PHE A 70 6.92 -3.86 -2.70
C PHE A 70 6.08 -4.87 -1.90
N GLU A 71 5.96 -4.60 -0.60
CA GLU A 71 5.22 -5.44 0.34
C GLU A 71 4.15 -4.58 1.01
N PRO A 72 2.97 -4.38 0.37
CA PRO A 72 1.91 -3.59 0.95
C PRO A 72 1.32 -4.24 2.20
N GLU A 73 0.85 -3.40 3.12
CA GLU A 73 0.08 -3.87 4.28
C GLU A 73 -1.16 -4.62 3.83
N ALA A 74 -1.46 -5.73 4.52
CA ALA A 74 -2.69 -6.48 4.26
C ALA A 74 -3.89 -5.57 4.55
N GLY A 75 -4.79 -5.41 3.57
CA GLY A 75 -5.98 -4.60 3.76
C GLY A 75 -6.84 -5.12 4.91
N ALA A 76 -7.54 -4.22 5.62
CA ALA A 76 -8.35 -4.56 6.81
C ALA A 76 -9.41 -5.65 6.57
N TYR A 77 -9.77 -5.91 5.31
CA TYR A 77 -10.78 -6.89 4.91
C TYR A 77 -10.23 -8.20 4.34
N GLN A 78 -8.91 -8.35 4.18
CA GLN A 78 -8.32 -9.59 3.65
C GLN A 78 -8.44 -10.80 4.59
N ASN A 79 -8.94 -10.60 5.81
CA ASN A 79 -9.22 -11.70 6.76
C ASN A 79 -10.58 -12.39 6.57
N ASN A 80 -11.43 -12.00 5.62
CA ASN A 80 -12.78 -12.57 5.49
C ASN A 80 -13.00 -13.61 4.37
N ASP A 81 -12.00 -13.93 3.55
CA ASP A 81 -12.13 -14.93 2.47
C ASP A 81 -11.47 -16.28 2.78
N ARG A 82 -11.47 -16.69 4.05
CA ARG A 82 -11.23 -18.09 4.43
C ARG A 82 -12.57 -18.83 4.49
N HIS A 83 -12.93 -19.46 3.37
CA HIS A 83 -13.87 -20.59 3.24
C HIS A 83 -15.30 -20.43 3.81
N GLN A 84 -16.24 -20.00 2.96
CA GLN A 84 -17.64 -20.40 3.10
C GLN A 84 -18.07 -21.24 1.89
N HIS A 85 -17.74 -22.54 1.93
CA HIS A 85 -18.50 -23.55 1.18
C HIS A 85 -19.79 -23.83 1.96
N THR A 86 -20.84 -23.04 1.73
CA THR A 86 -22.19 -23.41 2.20
C THR A 86 -22.77 -24.39 1.18
N HIS A 87 -22.47 -25.68 1.34
CA HIS A 87 -23.35 -26.71 0.80
C HIS A 87 -24.57 -26.79 1.71
N SER A 88 -25.75 -26.39 1.22
CA SER A 88 -27.02 -26.87 1.78
C SER A 88 -28.02 -27.09 0.66
N HIS A 89 -28.12 -28.38 0.32
CA HIS A 89 -29.19 -29.15 -0.28
C HIS A 89 -30.50 -28.44 -0.64
N GLY A 90 -30.92 -28.68 -1.88
CA GLY A 90 -32.32 -28.53 -2.27
C GLY A 90 -33.21 -29.53 -1.52
N HIS A 91 -34.41 -29.05 -1.20
CA HIS A 91 -35.68 -29.75 -1.18
C HIS A 91 -36.77 -28.73 -1.50
#